data_AF-A0A7S1ZP82-F1
#
_entry.id   AF-A0A7S1ZP82-F1
#
_cell.length_a   1.000
_cell.length_b   1.000
_cell.length_c   1.000
_cell.angle_alpha   90.00
_cell.angle_beta   90.00
_cell.angle_gamma   90.00
#
_symmetry.space_group_name_H-M   'P 1'
#
loop_
_entity.id
_entity.type
_entity.pdbx_description
1 polymer ?
#
loop_
_entity_poly.entity_id
_entity_poly.type
_entity_poly.pdbx_seq_one_letter_code
_entity_poly.pdbx_strand_id
1 'polypeptide(L)'
;WVISRDVWFFLRDGAWPSNGREWYKDTDRFLLPFLSAKSVKDLFLAMEKYGSVGRLQPEGAFPEVCKGATIDTEELQKLRSIKDVVRLGRVTSIGPDSMILERGSVPIAANETLFVDCMAENFYGYASNIHEKFTIFEPGRVNLGPSPLVFNPSCSSSLFAYLEANFSDDAIKNEVIYFLKGK
;
A
#
# COMPACT_ATOMS: atom_id res chain seq x y z
N TRP A 1 -0.43 -2.30 -20.38
CA TRP A 1 -0.29 -2.43 -18.91
C TRP A 1 -0.54 -3.88 -18.51
N VAL A 2 0.42 -4.52 -17.82
CA VAL A 2 0.19 -5.86 -17.26
C VAL A 2 -0.51 -5.75 -15.91
N ILE A 3 -1.70 -6.37 -15.79
CA ILE A 3 -2.42 -6.49 -14.52
C ILE A 3 -2.43 -7.98 -14.15
N SER A 4 -1.52 -8.36 -13.26
CA SER A 4 -1.40 -9.75 -12.79
C SER A 4 -2.54 -10.17 -11.85
N ARG A 5 -3.07 -9.21 -11.08
CA ARG A 5 -4.27 -9.32 -10.24
C ARG A 5 -4.84 -7.92 -9.95
N ASP A 6 -6.13 -7.86 -9.62
CA ASP A 6 -6.76 -6.62 -9.17
C ASP A 6 -6.37 -6.28 -7.73
N VAL A 7 -6.18 -4.99 -7.45
CA VAL A 7 -5.85 -4.47 -6.11
C VAL A 7 -6.72 -3.27 -5.75
N TRP A 8 -6.88 -3.04 -4.45
CA TRP A 8 -7.43 -1.81 -3.91
C TRP A 8 -6.35 -0.73 -3.79
N PHE A 9 -6.68 0.49 -4.21
CA PHE A 9 -5.89 1.70 -4.03
C PHE A 9 -6.51 2.57 -2.95
N PHE A 10 -5.70 3.26 -2.15
CA PHE A 10 -6.17 4.33 -1.27
C PHE A 10 -6.21 5.65 -2.03
N LEU A 11 -7.33 6.37 -1.91
CA LEU A 11 -7.50 7.67 -2.55
C LEU A 11 -7.15 8.76 -1.55
N ARG A 12 -5.97 9.38 -1.67
CA ARG A 12 -5.45 10.34 -0.67
C ARG A 12 -6.38 11.53 -0.46
N ASP A 13 -6.98 12.02 -1.53
CA ASP A 13 -7.94 13.13 -1.58
C ASP A 13 -9.32 12.75 -1.02
N GLY A 14 -9.63 11.46 -0.94
CA GLY A 14 -10.85 10.96 -0.30
C GLY A 14 -10.65 10.53 1.15
N ALA A 15 -9.51 9.89 1.42
CA ALA A 15 -9.07 9.34 2.70
C ALA A 15 -8.62 10.42 3.70
N TRP A 16 -7.89 11.43 3.21
CA TRP A 16 -7.34 12.53 4.00
C TRP A 16 -7.51 13.87 3.26
N PRO A 17 -8.77 14.29 2.95
CA PRO A 17 -9.05 15.52 2.22
C PRO A 17 -8.62 16.79 2.97
N SER A 18 -8.56 16.76 4.30
CA SER A 18 -8.16 17.91 5.10
C SER A 18 -6.66 17.90 5.39
N ASN A 19 -6.10 19.10 5.39
CA ASN A 19 -4.67 19.32 5.60
C ASN A 19 -4.46 19.89 7.01
N GLY A 20 -3.40 19.47 7.70
CA GLY A 20 -3.01 20.08 8.97
C GLY A 20 -3.86 19.61 10.16
N ARG A 21 -4.31 20.55 11.02
CA ARG A 21 -4.86 20.21 12.35
C ARG A 21 -6.23 19.53 12.32
N GLU A 22 -6.93 19.60 11.19
CA GLU A 22 -8.32 19.13 11.06
C GLU A 22 -8.43 17.69 10.53
N TRP A 23 -7.30 16.99 10.33
CA TRP A 23 -7.24 15.62 9.77
C TRP A 23 -8.19 14.63 10.45
N TYR A 24 -8.45 14.82 11.74
CA TYR A 24 -9.33 13.98 12.54
C TYR A 24 -10.80 14.06 12.09
N LYS A 25 -11.21 15.12 11.39
CA LYS A 25 -12.58 15.24 10.86
C LYS A 25 -12.86 14.29 9.70
N ASP A 26 -11.82 13.75 9.09
CA ASP A 26 -11.93 12.83 7.96
C ASP A 26 -12.02 11.37 8.39
N THR A 27 -11.86 11.08 9.69
CA THR A 27 -11.87 9.70 10.21
C THR A 27 -13.18 9.00 9.94
N ASP A 28 -14.29 9.72 9.82
CA ASP A 28 -15.60 9.17 9.50
C ASP A 28 -15.61 8.42 8.16
N ARG A 29 -14.84 8.90 7.16
CA ARG A 29 -14.75 8.25 5.84
C ARG A 29 -14.04 6.89 5.89
N PHE A 30 -13.22 6.68 6.92
CA PHE A 30 -12.62 5.39 7.21
C PHE A 30 -13.46 4.56 8.17
N LEU A 31 -13.99 5.15 9.25
CA LEU A 31 -14.62 4.46 10.36
C LEU A 31 -16.10 4.10 10.10
N LEU A 32 -16.89 4.97 9.46
CA LEU A 32 -18.31 4.71 9.20
C LEU A 32 -18.56 3.47 8.33
N PRO A 33 -17.74 3.16 7.30
CA PRO A 33 -17.83 1.89 6.60
C PRO A 33 -17.74 0.66 7.52
N PHE A 34 -16.88 0.67 8.56
CA PHE A 34 -16.76 -0.44 9.50
C PHE A 34 -18.03 -0.66 10.33
N LEU A 35 -18.78 0.42 10.62
CA LEU A 35 -20.00 0.32 11.44
C LEU A 35 -21.15 -0.36 10.70
N SER A 36 -21.13 -0.35 9.36
CA SER A 36 -22.25 -0.82 8.53
C SER A 36 -21.93 -2.08 7.72
N ALA A 37 -20.65 -2.41 7.56
CA ALA A 37 -20.20 -3.57 6.80
C ALA A 37 -20.52 -4.90 7.51
N LYS A 38 -21.02 -5.87 6.76
CA LYS A 38 -21.31 -7.24 7.25
C LYS A 38 -20.26 -8.26 6.82
N SER A 39 -19.35 -7.84 5.94
CA SER A 39 -18.25 -8.65 5.43
C SER A 39 -17.10 -7.75 4.97
N VAL A 40 -15.91 -8.32 4.75
CA VAL A 40 -14.77 -7.60 4.16
C VAL A 40 -15.13 -7.03 2.79
N LYS A 41 -15.90 -7.79 1.99
CA LYS A 41 -16.37 -7.33 0.69
C LYS A 41 -17.26 -6.10 0.81
N ASP A 42 -18.23 -6.13 1.73
CA ASP A 42 -19.13 -5.00 1.98
C ASP A 42 -18.37 -3.77 2.48
N LEU A 43 -17.35 -3.98 3.32
CA LEU A 43 -16.49 -2.91 3.82
C LEU A 43 -15.78 -2.18 2.69
N PHE A 44 -15.08 -2.90 1.81
CA PHE A 44 -14.34 -2.27 0.71
C PHE A 44 -15.28 -1.60 -0.31
N LEU A 45 -16.46 -2.17 -0.58
CA LEU A 45 -17.47 -1.53 -1.42
C LEU A 45 -18.04 -0.27 -0.77
N ALA A 46 -18.27 -0.27 0.55
CA ALA A 46 -18.67 0.92 1.28
C ALA A 46 -17.58 1.98 1.24
N MET A 47 -16.32 1.63 1.55
CA MET A 47 -15.18 2.54 1.45
C MET A 47 -15.02 3.13 0.04
N GLU A 48 -15.21 2.32 -1.02
CA GLU A 48 -15.21 2.80 -2.40
C GLU A 48 -16.33 3.81 -2.65
N LYS A 49 -17.54 3.55 -2.15
CA LYS A 49 -18.67 4.49 -2.22
C LYS A 49 -18.40 5.81 -1.49
N TYR A 50 -17.70 5.76 -0.36
CA TYR A 50 -17.26 6.96 0.39
C TYR A 50 -16.03 7.64 -0.23
N GLY A 51 -15.43 7.02 -1.26
CA GLY A 51 -14.29 7.57 -1.99
C GLY A 51 -12.95 7.43 -1.27
N SER A 52 -12.83 6.62 -0.21
CA SER A 52 -11.55 6.43 0.50
C SER A 52 -10.64 5.38 -0.17
N VAL A 53 -11.22 4.47 -0.95
CA VAL A 53 -10.49 3.50 -1.77
C VAL A 53 -11.08 3.42 -3.18
N GLY A 54 -10.34 2.84 -4.12
CA GLY A 54 -10.84 2.60 -5.47
C GLY A 54 -10.15 1.42 -6.16
N ARG A 55 -10.83 0.84 -7.14
CA ARG A 55 -10.30 -0.21 -8.03
C ARG A 55 -10.19 0.24 -9.48
N LEU A 56 -9.22 -0.31 -10.20
CA LEU A 56 -8.98 0.07 -11.61
C LEU A 56 -10.08 -0.40 -12.54
N GLN A 57 -10.64 -1.60 -12.33
CA GLN A 57 -11.66 -2.15 -13.22
C GLN A 57 -12.92 -2.50 -12.42
N PRO A 58 -13.88 -1.56 -12.32
CA PRO A 58 -15.14 -1.81 -11.60
C PRO A 58 -15.95 -2.98 -12.15
N GLU A 59 -15.90 -3.22 -13.46
CA GLU A 59 -16.59 -4.37 -14.08
C GLU A 59 -15.73 -5.65 -14.08
N GLY A 60 -14.52 -5.59 -13.52
CA GLY A 60 -13.58 -6.71 -13.47
C GLY A 60 -13.74 -7.59 -12.23
N ALA A 61 -12.73 -8.44 -12.01
CA ALA A 61 -12.67 -9.28 -10.82
C ALA A 61 -12.62 -8.43 -9.54
N PHE A 62 -13.20 -8.96 -8.46
CA PHE A 62 -13.15 -8.29 -7.17
C PHE A 62 -11.72 -8.33 -6.61
N PRO A 63 -11.11 -7.20 -6.20
CA PRO A 63 -9.76 -7.23 -5.66
C PRO A 63 -9.72 -7.90 -4.29
N GLU A 64 -8.84 -8.88 -4.14
CA GLU A 64 -8.61 -9.62 -2.88
C GLU A 64 -7.37 -9.13 -2.12
N VAL A 65 -6.65 -8.16 -2.70
CA VAL A 65 -5.38 -7.67 -2.16
C VAL A 65 -5.41 -6.15 -2.06
N CYS A 66 -4.88 -5.64 -0.94
CA CYS A 66 -4.58 -4.22 -0.76
C CYS A 66 -3.10 -4.10 -0.34
N LYS A 67 -2.26 -3.54 -1.21
CA LYS A 67 -0.81 -3.38 -0.98
C LYS A 67 -0.43 -1.98 -0.48
N GLY A 68 -1.41 -1.09 -0.26
CA GLY A 68 -1.13 0.25 0.26
C GLY A 68 -0.74 1.30 -0.76
N ALA A 69 -0.95 1.04 -2.05
CA ALA A 69 -0.71 2.04 -3.08
C ALA A 69 -1.67 3.22 -2.88
N THR A 70 -1.12 4.42 -2.73
CA THR A 70 -1.84 5.67 -2.54
C THR A 70 -1.79 6.48 -3.84
N ILE A 71 -2.96 6.89 -4.33
CA ILE A 71 -3.14 7.75 -5.51
C ILE A 71 -4.22 8.78 -5.19
N ASP A 72 -4.45 9.78 -6.04
CA ASP A 72 -5.68 10.57 -5.96
C ASP A 72 -6.74 10.08 -6.96
N THR A 73 -7.94 10.65 -6.86
CA THR A 73 -9.04 10.33 -7.78
C THR A 73 -8.68 10.62 -9.23
N GLU A 74 -7.94 11.68 -9.52
CA GLU A 74 -7.55 12.06 -10.90
C GLU A 74 -6.57 11.04 -11.51
N GLU A 75 -5.55 10.64 -10.75
CA GLU A 75 -4.60 9.59 -11.09
C GLU A 75 -5.32 8.26 -11.31
N LEU A 76 -6.29 7.90 -10.45
CA LEU A 76 -7.10 6.70 -10.66
C LEU A 76 -7.82 6.75 -12.01
N GLN A 77 -8.39 7.90 -12.39
CA GLN A 77 -9.06 8.03 -13.69
C GLN A 77 -8.08 7.96 -14.87
N LYS A 78 -6.89 8.56 -14.75
CA LYS A 78 -5.82 8.42 -15.76
C LYS A 78 -5.38 6.97 -15.91
N LEU A 79 -5.22 6.24 -14.82
CA LEU A 79 -4.91 4.81 -14.88
C LEU A 79 -6.05 4.02 -15.56
N ARG A 80 -7.32 4.33 -15.25
CA ARG A 80 -8.50 3.72 -15.88
C ARG A 80 -8.63 4.01 -17.39
N SER A 81 -7.96 5.05 -17.89
CA SER A 81 -7.98 5.35 -19.33
C SER A 81 -7.10 4.39 -20.14
N ILE A 82 -6.17 3.66 -19.52
CA ILE A 82 -5.35 2.66 -20.19
C ILE A 82 -6.23 1.46 -20.58
N LYS A 83 -6.37 1.24 -21.90
CA LYS A 83 -7.22 0.16 -22.44
C LYS A 83 -6.43 -1.07 -22.86
N ASP A 84 -5.18 -0.89 -23.25
CA ASP A 84 -4.28 -2.00 -23.57
C ASP A 84 -3.80 -2.66 -22.27
N VAL A 85 -4.52 -3.71 -21.87
CA VAL A 85 -4.33 -4.43 -20.61
C VAL A 85 -4.09 -5.91 -20.89
N VAL A 86 -2.98 -6.43 -20.38
CA VAL A 86 -2.62 -7.86 -20.45
C VAL A 86 -2.94 -8.52 -19.10
N ARG A 87 -3.74 -9.59 -19.12
CA ARG A 87 -4.19 -10.35 -17.92
C ARG A 87 -3.74 -11.81 -17.90
N LEU A 88 -2.51 -12.05 -18.35
CA LEU A 88 -1.91 -13.40 -18.39
C LEU A 88 -1.10 -13.76 -17.13
N GLY A 89 -1.33 -13.05 -16.02
CA GLY A 89 -0.67 -13.30 -14.74
C GLY A 89 0.56 -12.42 -14.53
N ARG A 90 1.45 -12.83 -13.62
CA ARG A 90 2.72 -12.13 -13.40
C ARG A 90 3.64 -12.29 -14.61
N VAL A 91 4.40 -11.25 -14.92
CA VAL A 91 5.54 -11.35 -15.84
C VAL A 91 6.62 -12.17 -15.15
N THR A 92 7.15 -13.18 -15.82
CA THR A 92 8.20 -14.06 -15.30
C THR A 92 9.54 -13.78 -15.96
N SER A 93 9.55 -13.37 -17.23
CA SER A 93 10.74 -12.90 -17.94
C SER A 93 10.39 -12.01 -19.12
N ILE A 94 11.35 -11.19 -19.55
CA ILE A 94 11.27 -10.35 -20.75
C ILE A 94 12.45 -10.73 -21.64
N GLY A 95 12.14 -11.27 -22.83
CA GLY A 95 13.11 -11.57 -23.88
C GLY A 95 13.15 -10.49 -24.96
N PRO A 96 13.95 -10.68 -26.03
CA PRO A 96 14.04 -9.70 -27.12
C PRO A 96 12.73 -9.53 -27.89
N ASP A 97 12.02 -10.64 -28.15
CA ASP A 97 10.84 -10.67 -29.02
C ASP A 97 9.52 -10.92 -28.27
N SER A 98 9.60 -11.26 -26.97
CA SER A 98 8.41 -11.64 -26.19
C SER A 98 8.55 -11.36 -24.70
N MET A 99 7.47 -10.86 -24.10
CA MET A 99 7.25 -10.84 -22.66
C MET A 99 6.54 -12.13 -22.24
N ILE A 100 7.15 -12.90 -21.33
CA ILE A 100 6.60 -14.17 -20.84
C ILE A 100 5.87 -13.94 -19.52
N LEU A 101 4.66 -14.49 -19.41
CA LEU A 101 3.79 -14.41 -18.25
C LEU A 101 3.36 -15.82 -17.81
N GLU A 102 2.80 -15.93 -16.61
CA GLU A 102 2.35 -17.21 -16.03
C GLU A 102 1.41 -18.01 -16.94
N ARG A 103 0.57 -17.34 -17.74
CA ARG A 103 -0.47 -17.96 -18.58
C ARG A 103 -0.31 -17.63 -20.07
N GLY A 104 0.90 -17.33 -20.53
CA GLY A 104 1.18 -17.13 -21.95
C GLY A 104 2.28 -16.12 -22.20
N SER A 105 2.38 -15.66 -23.44
CA SER A 105 3.36 -14.65 -23.85
C SER A 105 2.71 -13.56 -24.70
N VAL A 106 3.32 -12.38 -24.69
CA VAL A 106 2.93 -11.25 -25.52
C VAL A 106 4.14 -10.86 -26.39
N PRO A 107 4.01 -10.81 -27.72
CA PRO A 107 5.06 -10.31 -28.59
C PRO A 107 5.43 -8.87 -28.25
N ILE A 108 6.72 -8.56 -28.25
CA ILE A 108 7.25 -7.21 -27.99
C ILE A 108 8.46 -6.96 -28.90
N ALA A 109 8.80 -5.70 -29.12
CA ALA A 109 10.09 -5.29 -29.66
C ALA A 109 10.90 -4.65 -28.52
N ALA A 110 11.75 -5.41 -27.84
CA ALA A 110 12.40 -4.95 -26.61
C ALA A 110 13.34 -3.75 -26.82
N ASN A 111 13.88 -3.58 -28.03
CA ASN A 111 14.71 -2.43 -28.42
C ASN A 111 13.92 -1.12 -28.62
N GLU A 112 12.60 -1.21 -28.78
CA GLU A 112 11.70 -0.08 -29.00
C GLU A 112 10.76 0.15 -27.82
N THR A 113 10.83 -0.71 -26.79
CA THR A 113 9.90 -0.71 -25.66
C THR A 113 10.62 -0.43 -24.35
N LEU A 114 10.20 0.62 -23.63
CA LEU A 114 10.61 0.83 -22.25
C LEU A 114 9.75 -0.01 -21.31
N PHE A 115 10.39 -0.90 -20.55
CA PHE A 115 9.75 -1.63 -19.46
C PHE A 115 9.97 -0.89 -18.14
N VAL A 116 8.88 -0.53 -17.48
CA VAL A 116 8.89 0.09 -16.15
C VAL A 116 8.32 -0.92 -15.15
N ASP A 117 9.19 -1.51 -14.34
CA ASP A 117 8.79 -2.37 -13.23
C ASP A 117 8.70 -1.55 -11.94
N CYS A 118 7.48 -1.17 -11.57
CA CYS A 118 7.17 -0.51 -10.29
C CYS A 118 6.61 -1.48 -9.25
N MET A 119 6.76 -2.79 -9.43
CA MET A 119 6.30 -3.76 -8.44
C MET A 119 7.18 -3.65 -7.19
N ALA A 120 6.53 -3.43 -6.05
CA ALA A 120 7.19 -3.44 -4.75
C ALA A 120 6.61 -4.58 -3.91
N GLU A 121 7.46 -5.56 -3.59
CA GLU A 121 7.16 -6.62 -2.63
C GLU A 121 7.85 -6.27 -1.30
N ASN A 122 7.18 -6.52 -0.17
CA ASN A 122 7.73 -6.28 1.18
C ASN A 122 8.10 -4.82 1.52
N PHE A 123 7.57 -3.84 0.77
CA PHE A 123 7.86 -2.42 0.99
C PHE A 123 7.37 -1.97 2.38
N TYR A 124 8.27 -1.36 3.16
CA TYR A 124 8.07 -0.83 4.52
C TYR A 124 7.64 -1.81 5.61
N GLY A 125 8.46 -2.85 5.81
CA GLY A 125 8.45 -3.53 7.10
C GLY A 125 7.20 -4.36 7.38
N TYR A 126 6.37 -4.64 6.37
CA TYR A 126 5.52 -5.82 6.35
C TYR A 126 6.36 -7.09 6.19
N ALA A 127 7.52 -7.16 6.85
CA ALA A 127 8.16 -8.43 7.10
C ALA A 127 7.13 -9.24 7.86
N SER A 128 6.59 -10.29 7.23
CA SER A 128 5.61 -11.17 7.84
C SER A 128 6.15 -11.84 9.12
N ASN A 129 7.46 -11.74 9.35
CA ASN A 129 8.21 -12.42 10.38
C ASN A 129 8.97 -11.41 11.26
N ILE A 130 8.28 -10.40 11.79
CA ILE A 130 8.85 -9.60 12.89
C ILE A 130 8.86 -10.48 14.14
N HIS A 131 10.07 -10.87 14.54
CA HIS A 131 10.29 -11.68 15.73
C HIS A 131 9.71 -10.97 16.97
N GLU A 132 9.13 -11.74 17.90
CA GLU A 132 8.45 -11.23 19.10
C GLU A 132 9.32 -10.25 19.92
N LYS A 133 10.62 -10.52 19.97
CA LYS A 133 11.63 -9.70 20.67
C LYS A 133 12.13 -8.47 19.89
N PHE A 134 11.58 -8.17 18.72
CA PHE A 134 12.04 -7.04 17.92
C PHE A 134 11.76 -5.70 18.62
N THR A 135 12.76 -4.83 18.66
CA THR A 135 12.71 -3.46 19.17
C THR A 135 13.23 -2.49 18.10
N ILE A 136 12.65 -1.29 18.06
CA ILE A 136 13.11 -0.22 17.15
C ILE A 136 14.39 0.41 17.70
N PHE A 137 14.46 0.64 19.01
CA PHE A 137 15.62 1.27 19.65
C PHE A 137 16.42 0.25 20.46
N GLU A 138 17.74 0.28 20.28
CA GLU A 138 18.76 -0.41 21.05
C GLU A 138 19.90 0.58 21.35
N PRO A 139 20.75 0.32 22.37
CA PRO A 139 21.85 1.21 22.69
C PRO A 139 22.75 1.49 21.48
N GLY A 140 22.75 2.75 21.02
CA GLY A 140 23.55 3.20 19.86
C GLY A 140 23.04 2.72 18.50
N ARG A 141 21.81 2.21 18.39
CA ARG A 141 21.27 1.63 17.15
C ARG A 141 19.76 1.81 17.02
N VAL A 142 19.33 2.25 15.84
CA VAL A 142 17.91 2.24 15.43
C VAL A 142 17.70 1.13 14.40
N ASN A 143 16.89 0.14 14.74
CA ASN A 143 16.47 -0.94 13.87
C ASN A 143 15.32 -0.48 12.97
N LEU A 144 15.52 -0.55 11.65
CA LEU A 144 14.44 -0.30 10.70
C LEU A 144 13.44 -1.47 10.76
N GLY A 145 12.19 -1.13 11.06
CA GLY A 145 11.14 -2.09 11.37
C GLY A 145 9.82 -1.78 10.67
N PRO A 146 8.73 -2.44 11.07
CA PRO A 146 7.39 -2.14 10.59
C PRO A 146 7.02 -0.67 10.84
N SER A 147 6.29 -0.11 9.89
CA SER A 147 5.79 1.27 9.99
C SER A 147 4.62 1.33 10.99
N PRO A 148 4.72 2.05 12.12
CA PRO A 148 3.59 2.23 13.04
C PRO A 148 2.45 3.06 12.41
N LEU A 149 2.78 3.91 11.43
CA LEU A 149 1.80 4.64 10.65
C LEU A 149 1.61 3.98 9.28
N VAL A 150 0.40 3.50 9.07
CA VAL A 150 0.01 2.70 7.90
C VAL A 150 0.26 3.49 6.61
N PHE A 151 1.03 2.91 5.70
CA PHE A 151 1.42 3.48 4.39
C PHE A 151 2.09 4.87 4.43
N ASN A 152 2.64 5.29 5.58
CA ASN A 152 3.30 6.58 5.71
C ASN A 152 4.70 6.46 6.33
N PRO A 153 5.70 6.07 5.52
CA PRO A 153 7.07 5.84 5.98
C PRO A 153 7.75 7.11 6.49
N SER A 154 7.47 8.26 5.86
CA SER A 154 8.05 9.55 6.24
C SER A 154 7.55 9.98 7.61
N CYS A 155 6.25 9.82 7.87
CA CYS A 155 5.68 10.15 9.17
C CYS A 155 6.18 9.18 10.26
N SER A 156 6.24 7.86 9.98
CA SER A 156 6.84 6.89 10.89
C SER A 156 8.31 7.22 11.22
N SER A 157 9.09 7.60 10.22
CA SER A 157 10.49 8.01 10.43
C SER A 157 10.59 9.27 11.28
N SER A 158 9.69 10.24 11.07
CA SER A 158 9.64 11.46 11.88
C SER A 158 9.26 11.20 13.34
N LEU A 159 8.35 10.25 13.58
CA LEU A 159 7.99 9.78 14.93
C LEU A 159 9.20 9.14 15.60
N PHE A 160 9.93 8.27 14.91
CA PHE A 160 11.14 7.66 15.46
C PHE A 160 12.21 8.69 15.77
N ALA A 161 12.44 9.66 14.88
CA ALA A 161 13.39 10.75 15.11
C ALA A 161 12.99 11.63 16.32
N TYR A 162 11.69 11.92 16.48
CA TYR A 162 11.18 12.64 17.63
C TYR A 162 11.44 11.88 18.93
N LEU A 163 11.17 10.58 18.96
CA LEU A 163 11.40 9.74 20.13
C LEU A 163 12.90 9.69 20.47
N GLU A 164 13.76 9.47 19.48
CA GLU A 164 15.21 9.44 19.67
C GLU A 164 15.77 10.76 20.21
N ALA A 165 15.26 11.89 19.74
CA ALA A 165 15.76 13.21 20.14
C ALA A 165 15.28 13.67 21.53
N ASN A 166 14.14 13.16 22.03
CA ASN A 166 13.50 13.66 23.24
C ASN A 166 13.54 12.68 24.43
N PHE A 167 13.88 11.42 24.21
CA PHE A 167 13.91 10.40 25.25
C PHE A 167 15.27 9.69 25.28
N SER A 168 15.91 9.70 26.45
CA SER A 168 17.21 9.04 26.66
C SER A 168 17.09 7.53 26.90
N ASP A 169 15.92 7.04 27.30
CA ASP A 169 15.69 5.63 27.64
C ASP A 169 15.05 4.88 26.47
N ASP A 170 15.75 3.89 25.93
CA ASP A 170 15.28 3.02 24.86
C ASP A 170 14.03 2.21 25.25
N ALA A 171 13.86 1.85 26.53
CA ALA A 171 12.68 1.13 26.99
C ALA A 171 11.43 2.01 26.80
N ILE A 172 11.48 3.27 27.25
CA ILE A 172 10.37 4.23 27.09
C ILE A 172 10.06 4.46 25.62
N LYS A 173 11.09 4.65 24.78
CA LYS A 173 10.90 4.84 23.33
C LYS A 173 10.19 3.66 22.68
N ASN A 174 10.50 2.43 23.08
CA ASN A 174 9.86 1.23 22.54
C ASN A 174 8.45 0.97 23.12
N GLU A 175 8.14 1.39 24.35
CA GLU A 175 6.82 1.22 24.99
C GLU A 175 5.70 2.01 24.30
N VAL A 176 6.04 3.12 23.64
CA VAL A 176 5.06 4.00 22.97
C VAL A 176 4.87 3.69 21.48
N ILE A 177 5.59 2.70 20.94
CA ILE A 177 5.47 2.27 19.54
C ILE A 177 4.75 0.93 19.47
N TYR A 178 3.64 0.91 18.72
CA TYR A 178 2.83 -0.28 18.54
C TYR A 178 2.86 -0.75 17.08
N PHE A 179 3.21 -2.03 16.90
CA PHE A 179 3.07 -2.77 15.64
C PHE A 179 2.89 -4.25 15.96
N LEU A 180 2.32 -4.98 15.00
CA LEU A 180 2.11 -6.42 15.16
C LEU A 180 3.46 -7.15 15.20
N LYS A 181 3.70 -7.89 16.30
CA LYS A 181 4.86 -8.76 16.50
C LYS A 181 4.37 -10.20 16.60
N GLY A 182 5.17 -11.15 16.13
CA GLY A 182 4.87 -12.57 16.24
C GLY A 182 3.75 -13.02 15.30
N LYS A 183 4.15 -13.68 14.21
CA LYS A 183 3.35 -14.65 13.47
C LYS A 183 4.21 -15.88 13.23
#